data_AF-A0A7J2UQB5-F1
#
_entry.id   AF-A0A7J2UQB5-F1
#
_cell.length_a   1.000
_cell.length_b   1.000
_cell.length_c   1.000
_cell.angle_alpha   90.00
_cell.angle_beta   90.00
_cell.angle_gamma   90.00
#
_symmetry.space_group_name_H-M   'P 1'
#
loop_
_entity.id
_entity.type
_entity.pdbx_description
1 polymer ?
#
loop_
_entity_poly.entity_id
_entity_poly.type
_entity_poly.pdbx_seq_one_letter_code
_entity_poly.pdbx_strand_id
1 'polypeptide(L)' 'MRYRKVLVGGTFDFFHDGHRALLRKAYEIGERVCIGICSDSMQELLQKDAAGVSPLAVRLWSVLNFLHENGWLGRTEI' A
#
# COMPACT_ATOMS: atom_id res chain seq x y z
N MET A 1 3.60 -20.50 0.01
CA MET A 1 4.25 -19.19 -0.28
C MET A 1 5.54 -19.46 -1.02
N ARG A 2 5.86 -18.65 -2.05
CA ARG A 2 6.98 -18.87 -3.00
C ARG A 2 8.24 -18.07 -2.64
N TYR A 3 8.08 -16.92 -2.00
CA TYR A 3 9.17 -15.99 -1.67
C TYR A 3 9.18 -15.69 -0.16
N ARG A 4 10.37 -15.55 0.42
CA ARG A 4 10.52 -15.18 1.85
C ARG A 4 10.08 -13.74 2.13
N LYS A 5 10.41 -12.80 1.24
CA LYS A 5 10.04 -11.38 1.36
C LYS A 5 9.58 -10.86 0.00
N VAL A 6 8.48 -10.11 -0.01
CA VAL A 6 7.95 -9.41 -1.18
C VAL A 6 7.90 -7.92 -0.85
N LEU A 7 8.24 -7.08 -1.80
CA LEU A 7 8.13 -5.63 -1.66
C LEU A 7 7.16 -5.09 -2.71
N VAL A 8 6.26 -4.23 -2.27
CA VAL A 8 5.31 -3.51 -3.11
C VAL A 8 5.35 -2.04 -2.73
N GLY A 9 5.31 -1.16 -3.72
CA GLY A 9 5.34 0.28 -3.52
C GLY A 9 4.24 0.96 -4.32
N GLY A 10 3.69 2.04 -3.79
CA GLY A 10 2.70 2.82 -4.51
C GLY A 10 2.20 4.02 -3.72
N THR A 11 1.41 4.87 -4.39
CA THR A 11 0.74 5.97 -3.72
C THR A 11 -0.42 5.46 -2.84
N PHE A 12 -1.14 4.43 -3.29
CA PHE A 12 -2.35 3.91 -2.63
C PHE A 12 -3.45 4.98 -2.44
N ASP A 13 -3.51 5.94 -3.36
CA ASP A 13 -4.55 6.96 -3.38
C ASP A 13 -5.90 6.37 -3.80
N PHE A 14 -7.00 6.89 -3.26
CA PHE A 14 -8.35 6.34 -3.47
C PHE A 14 -8.40 4.81 -3.42
N PHE A 15 -7.97 4.21 -2.29
CA PHE A 15 -7.71 2.77 -2.14
C PHE A 15 -8.81 1.86 -2.73
N HIS A 16 -8.65 1.48 -4.00
CA HIS A 16 -9.63 0.76 -4.81
C HIS A 16 -9.21 -0.71 -5.09
N ASP A 17 -9.99 -1.43 -5.90
CA ASP A 17 -9.82 -2.87 -6.10
C ASP A 17 -8.48 -3.26 -6.72
N GLY A 18 -7.87 -2.37 -7.50
CA GLY A 18 -6.53 -2.58 -8.07
C GLY A 18 -5.47 -2.73 -6.98
N HIS A 19 -5.47 -1.83 -6.00
CA HIS A 19 -4.57 -1.92 -4.84
C HIS A 19 -4.84 -3.17 -4.02
N ARG A 20 -6.11 -3.51 -3.78
CA ARG A 20 -6.49 -4.73 -3.06
C ARG A 20 -6.00 -5.99 -3.77
N ALA A 21 -6.15 -6.06 -5.09
CA ALA A 21 -5.66 -7.17 -5.90
C ALA A 21 -4.13 -7.29 -5.87
N LEU A 22 -3.41 -6.16 -5.96
CA LEU A 22 -1.96 -6.10 -5.85
C LEU A 22 -1.48 -6.65 -4.49
N LEU A 23 -2.05 -6.16 -3.39
CA LEU A 23 -1.69 -6.61 -2.05
C LEU A 23 -2.04 -8.09 -1.83
N ARG A 24 -3.23 -8.53 -2.24
CA ARG A 24 -3.60 -9.96 -2.19
C ARG A 24 -2.56 -10.83 -2.87
N LYS A 25 -2.10 -10.43 -4.07
CA LYS A 25 -1.08 -11.19 -4.79
C LYS A 25 0.25 -11.22 -4.05
N ALA A 26 0.66 -10.10 -3.45
CA ALA A 26 1.87 -10.04 -2.62
C ALA A 26 1.80 -11.01 -1.43
N TYR A 27 0.67 -11.05 -0.72
CA TYR A 27 0.45 -11.95 0.42
C TYR A 27 0.26 -13.43 0.06
N GLU A 28 -0.22 -13.71 -1.16
CA GLU A 28 -0.31 -15.06 -1.72
C GLU A 28 1.09 -15.65 -1.96
N ILE A 29 2.00 -14.86 -2.54
CA ILE A 29 3.31 -15.35 -2.96
C ILE A 29 4.41 -15.15 -1.90
N GLY A 30 4.26 -14.21 -0.97
CA GLY A 30 5.29 -13.83 0.01
C GLY A 30 5.01 -14.30 1.44
N GLU A 31 6.02 -14.75 2.17
CA GLU A 31 5.93 -15.02 3.61
C GLU A 31 5.77 -13.72 4.43
N ARG A 32 6.64 -12.73 4.16
CA ARG A 32 6.53 -11.35 4.66
C ARG A 32 6.37 -10.36 3.52
N VAL A 33 5.62 -9.28 3.75
CA VAL A 33 5.39 -8.24 2.74
C VAL A 33 5.81 -6.88 3.29
N CYS A 34 6.65 -6.17 2.54
CA CYS A 34 7.04 -4.80 2.79
C CYS A 34 6.25 -3.87 1.85
N ILE A 35 5.55 -2.88 2.41
CA ILE A 35 4.65 -1.98 1.67
C ILE A 35 5.16 -0.55 1.79
N GLY A 36 5.82 -0.05 0.75
CA GLY A 36 6.23 1.34 0.66
C GLY A 36 5.09 2.25 0.22
N ILE A 37 4.76 3.26 1.02
CA ILE A 37 3.74 4.26 0.68
C ILE A 37 4.43 5.61 0.43
N CYS A 38 4.18 6.22 -0.72
CA CYS A 38 4.78 7.52 -1.07
C CYS A 38 4.43 8.59 -0.03
N SER A 39 5.40 9.41 0.39
CA SER A 39 5.17 10.55 1.28
C SER A 39 4.38 11.66 0.61
N ASP A 40 3.87 12.61 1.39
CA ASP A 40 3.11 13.75 0.85
C ASP A 40 3.97 14.69 0.01
N SER A 41 5.29 14.73 0.25
CA SER A 41 6.27 15.45 -0.59
C SER A 41 6.29 14.95 -2.04
N MET A 42 5.76 13.75 -2.32
CA MET A 42 5.63 13.26 -3.69
C MET A 42 4.71 14.13 -4.55
N GLN A 43 3.79 14.88 -3.95
CA GLN A 43 2.92 15.80 -4.69
C GLN A 43 3.71 16.91 -5.40
N GLU A 44 4.81 17.37 -4.80
CA GLU A 44 5.70 18.38 -5.38
C GLU A 44 6.38 17.88 -6.67
N LEU A 45 6.59 16.56 -6.77
CA LEU A 45 7.25 15.93 -7.91
C LEU A 45 6.29 15.56 -9.04
N LEU A 46 5.03 15.28 -8.73
CA LEU A 46 4.09 14.65 -9.66
C LEU A 46 3.39 15.63 -10.61
N GLN A 47 3.47 16.95 -10.37
CA GLN A 47 2.76 17.99 -11.14
C GLN A 47 1.31 17.61 -11.47
N LYS A 48 0.66 16.85 -10.57
CA LYS A 48 -0.68 16.34 -10.82
C LYS A 48 -1.66 17.50 -10.88
N ASP A 49 -2.61 17.36 -11.78
CA ASP A 49 -3.80 18.15 -11.95
C ASP A 49 -4.56 18.39 -10.63
N ALA A 50 -5.42 19.41 -10.62
CA ALA A 50 -5.96 20.10 -9.44
C ALA A 50 -6.61 19.23 -8.32
N ALA A 51 -6.79 17.93 -8.54
CA ALA A 51 -7.31 16.97 -7.57
C ALA A 51 -6.30 16.56 -6.48
N GLY A 52 -4.99 16.66 -6.75
CA GLY A 52 -3.94 16.30 -5.77
C GLY A 52 -3.92 14.81 -5.40
N VAL A 53 -3.16 14.47 -4.36
CA VAL A 53 -3.12 13.12 -3.74
C VAL A 53 -3.63 13.24 -2.31
N SER A 54 -4.40 12.25 -1.84
CA SER A 54 -4.87 12.26 -0.44
C SER A 54 -3.70 12.29 0.56
N PRO A 55 -3.83 12.91 1.75
CA PRO A 55 -2.77 12.92 2.75
C PRO A 55 -2.30 11.51 3.13
N LEU A 56 -1.01 11.36 3.46
CA LEU A 56 -0.37 10.09 3.78
C LEU A 56 -1.11 9.36 4.89
N ALA A 57 -1.59 10.08 5.90
CA ALA A 57 -2.36 9.50 7.00
C ALA A 57 -3.64 8.79 6.52
N VAL A 58 -4.36 9.36 5.55
CA VAL A 58 -5.59 8.77 4.99
C VAL A 58 -5.28 7.50 4.19
N ARG A 59 -4.21 7.54 3.40
CA ARG A 59 -3.75 6.42 2.58
C ARG A 59 -3.21 5.28 3.46
N LEU A 60 -2.41 5.61 4.47
CA LEU A 60 -1.95 4.68 5.51
C LEU A 60 -3.13 4.01 6.20
N TRP A 61 -4.11 4.80 6.66
CA TRP A 61 -5.29 4.26 7.34
C TRP A 61 -6.04 3.26 6.47
N SER A 62 -6.24 3.59 5.18
CA SER A 62 -6.92 2.70 4.22
C SER A 62 -6.16 1.38 4.02
N VAL A 63 -4.84 1.44 3.87
CA VAL A 63 -3.98 0.26 3.75
C VAL A 63 -4.01 -0.55 5.04
N LEU A 64 -3.77 0.07 6.20
CA LEU A 64 -3.73 -0.60 7.50
C LEU A 64 -5.06 -1.26 7.85
N ASN A 65 -6.19 -0.61 7.58
CA ASN A 65 -7.52 -1.19 7.79
C ASN A 65 -7.70 -2.46 6.94
N PHE A 66 -7.34 -2.40 5.65
CA PHE A 66 -7.40 -3.58 4.79
C PHE A 66 -6.49 -4.71 5.28
N LEU A 67 -5.28 -4.40 5.73
CA LEU A 67 -4.36 -5.41 6.29
C LEU A 67 -4.90 -6.01 7.60
N HIS A 68 -5.55 -5.21 8.44
CA HIS A 68 -6.20 -5.64 9.66
C HIS A 68 -7.35 -6.62 9.37
N GLU A 69 -8.25 -6.25 8.46
CA GLU A 69 -9.39 -7.09 8.05
C GLU A 69 -8.95 -8.46 7.49
N ASN A 70 -7.76 -8.53 6.87
CA ASN A 70 -7.22 -9.77 6.32
C ASN A 70 -6.26 -10.50 7.28
N GLY A 71 -6.05 -9.99 8.51
CA GLY A 71 -5.16 -10.61 9.50
C GLY A 71 -3.69 -10.62 9.12
N TRP A 72 -3.24 -9.66 8.31
CA TRP A 72 -1.89 -9.64 7.73
C TRP A 72 -0.88 -8.74 8.45
N LEU A 73 -1.30 -7.99 9.46
CA LEU A 73 -0.43 -7.06 10.19
C LEU A 73 0.85 -7.72 10.73
N GLY A 74 0.77 -8.94 11.27
CA GLY A 74 1.93 -9.68 11.78
C GLY A 74 2.94 -10.12 10.71
N ARG A 75 2.58 -9.99 9.42
CA ARG A 75 3.42 -10.31 8.25
C ARG A 75 3.84 -9.07 7.47
N THR A 76 3.48 -7.88 7.95
CA THR A 76 3.70 -6.59 7.25
C THR A 76 4.88 -5.82 7.84
N GLU A 77 5.64 -5.17 6.96
CA GLU A 77 6.51 -4.03 7.24
C GLU A 77 6.04 -2.85 6.38
N ILE A 78 5.88 -1.65 6.93
CA ILE A 78 5.47 -0.42 6.22
C ILE A 78 6.55 0.64 6.40
#